data_AF-K2K0L5-F1
#
_entry.id   AF-K2K0L5-F1
#
_cell.length_a   1.000
_cell.length_b   1.000
_cell.length_c   1.000
_cell.angle_alpha   90.00
_cell.angle_beta   90.00
_cell.angle_gamma   90.00
#
_symmetry.space_group_name_H-M   'P 1'
#
loop_
_entity.id
_entity.type
_entity.pdbx_description
1 polymer ?
#
loop_
_entity_poly.entity_id
_entity_poly.type
_entity_poly.pdbx_seq_one_letter_code
_entity_poly.pdbx_strand_id
1 'polypeptide(L)'
;MIEAYQLKEEVLKDLEIWSSSDSSFSFNSNQTKADKIFKKTLLEYFHFLIINGNQKKFFEQMIEIFFSFLAIYQIQEKRRNNNEAIPITLKSEQIYCILKYFDNKTLMRKLNQYFQKTNIIFKTEKDIDLIGIFKNISFQFVNIDIFETEFSRLFKNFLVLSAWIELDQNTFDVIVEICQEKIDEDILRNGYDSMGYFITKQWNKFKMEIKTGIKFSLCRILFSFVKKLTENFGGYLMILQGSPCMQNLLYILQQYNIELDPIQQALINTLIKKTMELPNDTQIFISNFLICDLFPITKNNDGINQNVKKFLLNIWEKNQNRKTIQEDEAYLLLTCNMYRICVLNREQYQKISLELKNKYMNRETPKKFNNEQPIQEQLLKQAMQEDVRDRILDLLKNCENSFKKE
;
A
#
# COMPACT_ATOMS: atom_id res chain seq x y z
N MET A 1 3.84 19.16 29.53
CA MET A 1 4.23 17.76 29.25
C MET A 1 3.52 16.79 30.18
N ILE A 2 3.72 16.84 31.52
CA ILE A 2 3.01 15.97 32.47
C ILE A 2 1.48 16.02 32.31
N GLU A 3 0.91 17.22 32.20
CA GLU A 3 -0.53 17.40 31.96
C GLU A 3 -1.01 16.76 30.63
N ALA A 4 -0.18 16.79 29.58
CA ALA A 4 -0.51 16.14 28.32
C ALA A 4 -0.43 14.61 28.42
N TYR A 5 0.52 14.07 29.20
CA TYR A 5 0.58 12.64 29.49
C TYR A 5 -0.63 12.16 30.30
N GLN A 6 -1.00 12.90 31.34
CA GLN A 6 -2.20 12.60 32.14
C GLN A 6 -3.45 12.64 31.27
N LEU A 7 -3.60 13.69 30.46
CA LEU A 7 -4.71 13.81 29.52
C LEU A 7 -4.71 12.68 28.48
N LYS A 8 -3.55 12.25 27.98
CA LYS A 8 -3.46 11.13 27.03
C LYS A 8 -3.95 9.84 27.65
N GLU A 9 -3.49 9.52 28.86
CA GLU A 9 -3.92 8.32 29.58
C GLU A 9 -5.42 8.34 29.88
N GLU A 10 -5.96 9.49 30.29
CA GLU A 10 -7.40 9.67 30.51
C GLU A 10 -8.19 9.47 29.21
N VAL A 11 -7.78 10.10 28.12
CA VAL A 11 -8.48 10.02 26.83
C VAL A 11 -8.38 8.64 26.19
N LEU A 12 -7.25 7.93 26.36
CA LEU A 12 -7.11 6.56 25.88
C LEU A 12 -7.97 5.58 26.67
N LYS A 13 -8.04 5.73 28.00
CA LYS A 13 -8.96 4.94 28.83
C LYS A 13 -10.41 5.21 28.46
N ASP A 14 -10.77 6.48 28.23
CA ASP A 14 -12.09 6.84 27.72
C ASP A 14 -12.32 6.15 26.36
N LEU A 15 -11.40 6.24 25.40
CA LEU A 15 -11.56 5.58 24.10
C LEU A 15 -11.76 4.06 24.23
N GLU A 16 -11.02 3.38 25.11
CA GLU A 16 -11.16 1.95 25.38
C GLU A 16 -12.54 1.58 25.94
N ILE A 17 -13.01 2.33 26.95
CA ILE A 17 -14.33 2.14 27.56
C ILE A 17 -15.44 2.38 26.54
N TRP A 18 -15.30 3.41 25.70
CA TRP A 18 -16.30 3.80 24.72
C TRP A 18 -16.34 2.86 23.52
N SER A 19 -15.21 2.23 23.19
CA SER A 19 -15.12 1.23 22.11
C SER A 19 -15.66 -0.14 22.53
N SER A 20 -15.82 -0.40 23.84
CA SER A 20 -16.19 -1.71 24.41
C SER A 20 -17.60 -1.76 25.02
N SER A 21 -18.32 -0.65 25.13
CA SER A 21 -19.63 -0.59 25.78
C SER A 21 -20.72 0.06 24.92
N ASP A 22 -21.91 -0.56 24.89
CA ASP A 22 -23.15 -0.04 24.27
C ASP A 22 -23.85 1.03 25.14
N SER A 23 -23.24 1.47 26.25
CA SER A 23 -23.91 2.30 27.25
C SER A 23 -23.82 3.82 26.94
N SER A 24 -24.93 4.52 27.19
CA SER A 24 -25.07 5.97 27.09
C SER A 24 -24.52 6.65 28.35
N PHE A 25 -23.27 7.12 28.32
CA PHE A 25 -22.72 8.01 29.34
C PHE A 25 -22.36 9.38 28.74
N SER A 26 -22.67 10.46 29.47
CA SER A 26 -22.48 11.85 29.02
C SER A 26 -21.01 12.29 29.06
N PHE A 27 -20.60 13.09 28.08
CA PHE A 27 -19.22 13.54 27.95
C PHE A 27 -18.79 14.48 29.08
N ASN A 28 -17.69 14.13 29.75
CA ASN A 28 -17.04 15.01 30.71
C ASN A 28 -16.20 16.06 29.94
N SER A 29 -16.00 17.23 30.52
CA SER A 29 -15.40 18.47 29.95
C SER A 29 -13.98 18.40 29.32
N ASN A 30 -13.47 17.21 28.99
CA ASN A 30 -12.10 16.93 28.60
C ASN A 30 -11.74 17.41 27.17
N GLN A 31 -12.68 17.43 26.22
CA GLN A 31 -12.40 17.95 24.87
C GLN A 31 -12.10 19.45 24.87
N THR A 32 -12.90 20.27 25.56
CA THR A 32 -12.64 21.72 25.67
C THR A 32 -11.31 22.01 26.37
N LYS A 33 -10.94 21.20 27.38
CA LYS A 33 -9.63 21.30 28.05
C LYS A 33 -8.49 20.92 27.11
N ALA A 34 -8.61 19.81 26.39
CA ALA A 34 -7.60 19.36 25.45
C ALA A 34 -7.41 20.32 24.28
N ASP A 35 -8.50 20.83 23.72
CA ASP A 35 -8.50 21.78 22.61
C ASP A 35 -7.88 23.12 23.06
N LYS A 36 -8.13 23.52 24.32
CA LYS A 36 -7.48 24.67 24.96
C LYS A 36 -5.98 24.44 25.20
N ILE A 37 -5.59 23.26 25.70
CA ILE A 37 -4.18 22.87 25.88
C ILE A 37 -3.47 22.84 24.53
N PHE A 38 -4.07 22.20 23.52
CA PHE A 38 -3.53 22.10 22.17
C PHE A 38 -3.34 23.48 21.53
N LYS A 39 -4.36 24.35 21.57
CA LYS A 39 -4.26 25.74 21.07
C LYS A 39 -3.21 26.54 21.82
N LYS A 40 -3.22 26.50 23.16
CA LYS A 40 -2.25 27.23 23.99
C LYS A 40 -0.83 26.77 23.69
N THR A 41 -0.58 25.47 23.58
CA THR A 41 0.75 24.96 23.31
C THR A 41 1.20 25.17 21.87
N LEU A 42 0.31 25.10 20.88
CA LEU A 42 0.63 25.50 19.51
C LEU A 42 1.05 26.97 19.43
N LEU A 43 0.32 27.85 20.12
CA LEU A 43 0.58 29.28 20.15
C LEU A 43 1.87 29.62 20.89
N GLU A 44 2.19 28.91 21.99
CA GLU A 44 3.47 29.03 22.69
C GLU A 44 4.63 28.43 21.86
N TYR A 45 4.38 27.37 21.09
CA TYR A 45 5.40 26.70 20.29
C TYR A 45 5.85 27.49 19.07
N PHE A 46 4.92 28.09 18.31
CA PHE A 46 5.27 28.95 17.18
C PHE A 46 6.08 30.18 17.60
N HIS A 47 5.96 30.61 18.87
CA HIS A 47 6.79 31.69 19.42
C HIS A 47 8.20 31.24 19.84
N PHE A 48 8.41 29.97 20.18
CA PHE A 48 9.71 29.44 20.63
C PHE A 48 10.32 28.49 19.57
N LEU A 49 10.92 29.08 18.52
CA LEU A 49 11.74 28.41 17.49
C LEU A 49 13.04 27.81 18.07
N ILE A 50 12.97 26.86 19.01
CA ILE A 50 14.16 26.16 19.53
C ILE A 50 13.83 24.67 19.66
N ILE A 51 14.42 23.85 18.79
CA ILE A 51 14.19 22.40 18.73
C ILE A 51 15.10 21.67 19.74
N ASN A 52 14.50 21.00 20.72
CA ASN A 52 15.17 19.99 21.55
C ASN A 52 14.36 18.66 21.49
N GLY A 53 15.01 17.49 21.61
CA GLY A 53 14.40 16.17 21.40
C GLY A 53 13.16 15.88 22.27
N ASN A 54 13.05 16.51 23.44
CA ASN A 54 11.89 16.40 24.32
C ASN A 54 10.61 17.04 23.74
N GLN A 55 10.73 18.02 22.84
CA GLN A 55 9.57 18.64 22.18
C GLN A 55 8.96 17.74 21.09
N LYS A 56 9.77 16.96 20.35
CA LYS A 56 9.25 16.03 19.32
C LYS A 56 8.27 15.03 19.92
N LYS A 57 8.67 14.38 21.02
CA LYS A 57 7.79 13.44 21.76
C LYS A 57 6.52 14.11 22.29
N PHE A 58 6.62 15.37 22.71
CA PHE A 58 5.46 16.13 23.15
C PHE A 58 4.46 16.33 22.00
N PHE A 59 4.92 16.74 20.80
CA PHE A 59 4.02 16.92 19.66
C PHE A 59 3.41 15.61 19.15
N GLU A 60 4.20 14.53 19.09
CA GLU A 60 3.67 13.20 18.78
C GLU A 60 2.52 12.84 19.72
N GLN A 61 2.66 13.11 21.02
CA GLN A 61 1.59 12.88 22.00
C GLN A 61 0.40 13.80 21.79
N MET A 62 0.61 15.09 21.54
CA MET A 62 -0.50 16.02 21.30
C MET A 62 -1.30 15.63 20.05
N ILE A 63 -0.64 15.12 19.00
CA ILE A 63 -1.33 14.61 17.81
C ILE A 63 -2.10 13.32 18.14
N GLU A 64 -1.53 12.41 18.93
CA GLU A 64 -2.26 11.20 19.37
C GLU A 64 -3.48 11.52 20.26
N ILE A 65 -3.36 12.53 21.12
CA ILE A 65 -4.46 13.06 21.92
C ILE A 65 -5.54 13.58 20.97
N PHE A 66 -5.16 14.42 20.00
CA PHE A 66 -6.06 14.94 18.98
C PHE A 66 -6.78 13.82 18.20
N PHE A 67 -6.06 12.79 17.74
CA PHE A 67 -6.67 11.65 17.06
C PHE A 67 -7.64 10.87 17.94
N SER A 68 -7.28 10.65 19.20
CA SER A 68 -8.16 9.98 20.16
C SER A 68 -9.44 10.79 20.39
N PHE A 69 -9.36 12.12 20.50
CA PHE A 69 -10.53 12.98 20.62
C PHE A 69 -11.46 12.87 19.42
N LEU A 70 -10.93 12.87 18.21
CA LEU A 70 -11.72 12.71 16.99
C LEU A 70 -12.41 11.34 16.94
N ALA A 71 -11.72 10.27 17.34
CA ALA A 71 -12.29 8.94 17.39
C ALA A 71 -13.45 8.84 18.40
N ILE A 72 -13.30 9.46 19.58
CA ILE A 72 -14.36 9.54 20.59
C ILE A 72 -15.56 10.35 20.08
N TYR A 73 -15.29 11.51 19.47
CA TYR A 73 -16.33 12.35 18.85
C TYR A 73 -17.14 11.56 17.79
N GLN A 74 -16.46 10.77 16.96
CA GLN A 74 -17.13 9.88 16.02
C GLN A 74 -18.05 8.87 16.71
N ILE A 75 -17.60 8.22 17.78
CA ILE A 75 -18.42 7.22 18.50
C ILE A 75 -19.73 7.86 18.99
N GLN A 76 -19.67 9.12 19.43
CA GLN A 76 -20.86 9.86 19.85
C GLN A 76 -21.81 10.16 18.71
N GLU A 77 -21.30 10.76 17.64
CA GLU A 77 -22.13 11.17 16.51
C GLU A 77 -22.71 9.95 15.78
N LYS A 78 -22.00 8.82 15.74
CA LYS A 78 -22.51 7.55 15.23
C LYS A 78 -23.77 7.08 15.96
N ARG A 79 -23.86 7.31 17.28
CA ARG A 79 -25.03 6.98 18.10
C ARG A 79 -26.21 7.94 17.87
N ARG A 80 -25.96 9.13 17.32
CA ARG A 80 -26.98 10.15 17.07
C ARG A 80 -27.52 10.12 15.63
N ASN A 81 -26.65 9.91 14.64
CA ASN A 81 -26.93 10.23 13.24
C ASN A 81 -26.74 9.03 12.28
N ASN A 82 -27.20 7.83 12.64
CA ASN A 82 -27.34 6.67 11.73
C ASN A 82 -26.14 6.40 10.79
N ASN A 83 -24.90 6.51 11.28
CA ASN A 83 -23.67 6.30 10.50
C ASN A 83 -23.44 7.29 9.34
N GLU A 84 -23.98 8.50 9.36
CA GLU A 84 -23.61 9.52 8.36
C GLU A 84 -22.11 9.89 8.41
N ALA A 85 -21.60 10.44 7.31
CA ALA A 85 -20.22 10.91 7.21
C ALA A 85 -20.03 12.18 8.06
N ILE A 86 -18.95 12.23 8.83
CA ILE A 86 -18.67 13.34 9.75
C ILE A 86 -17.49 14.14 9.22
N PRO A 87 -17.73 15.34 8.64
CA PRO A 87 -16.67 16.18 8.12
C PRO A 87 -15.91 16.85 9.27
N ILE A 88 -14.58 16.73 9.27
CA ILE A 88 -13.68 17.41 10.20
C ILE A 88 -12.73 18.29 9.40
N THR A 89 -12.84 19.60 9.58
CA THR A 89 -11.93 20.56 8.93
C THR A 89 -10.60 20.64 9.68
N LEU A 90 -9.54 20.24 9.02
CA LEU A 90 -8.16 20.37 9.49
C LEU A 90 -7.63 21.77 9.19
N LYS A 91 -6.97 22.34 10.20
CA LYS A 91 -6.27 23.64 10.11
C LYS A 91 -4.83 23.48 9.66
N SER A 92 -4.23 24.56 9.18
CA SER A 92 -2.86 24.57 8.66
C SER A 92 -1.83 24.08 9.69
N GLU A 93 -1.99 24.46 10.95
CA GLU A 93 -1.08 24.08 12.03
C GLU A 93 -1.21 22.59 12.38
N GLN A 94 -2.43 22.04 12.32
CA GLN A 94 -2.67 20.62 12.54
C GLN A 94 -2.02 19.79 11.43
N ILE A 95 -2.20 20.20 10.17
CA ILE A 95 -1.54 19.58 9.02
C ILE A 95 -0.03 19.62 9.21
N TYR A 96 0.54 20.79 9.51
CA TYR A 96 1.98 20.94 9.74
C TYR A 96 2.50 20.00 10.82
N CYS A 97 1.85 19.96 11.99
CA CYS A 97 2.26 19.08 13.09
C CYS A 97 2.19 17.60 12.69
N ILE A 98 1.10 17.16 12.05
CA ILE A 98 0.93 15.78 11.61
C ILE A 98 2.05 15.39 10.63
N LEU A 99 2.35 16.26 9.67
CA LEU A 99 3.40 16.02 8.67
C LEU A 99 4.80 16.01 9.28
N LYS A 100 5.08 16.89 10.25
CA LYS A 100 6.43 17.09 10.77
C LYS A 100 6.87 16.04 11.77
N TYR A 101 5.98 15.52 12.61
CA TYR A 101 6.41 14.79 13.81
C TYR A 101 6.37 13.27 13.71
N PHE A 102 5.61 12.69 12.78
CA PHE A 102 5.65 11.24 12.53
C PHE A 102 6.53 10.89 11.33
N ASP A 103 7.05 9.65 11.31
CA ASP A 103 7.44 9.01 10.06
C ASP A 103 6.21 8.45 9.33
N ASN A 104 6.33 8.15 8.04
CA ASN A 104 5.19 7.78 7.20
C ASN A 104 4.57 6.44 7.62
N LYS A 105 5.38 5.46 8.06
CA LYS A 105 4.88 4.15 8.51
C LYS A 105 4.09 4.30 9.81
N THR A 106 4.62 5.07 10.77
CA THR A 106 3.91 5.36 12.02
C THR A 106 2.62 6.14 11.77
N LEU A 107 2.67 7.17 10.91
CA LEU A 107 1.50 7.97 10.57
C LEU A 107 0.40 7.10 9.92
N MET A 108 0.77 6.27 8.94
CA MET A 108 -0.15 5.35 8.28
C MET A 108 -0.81 4.38 9.28
N ARG A 109 -0.02 3.79 10.18
CA ARG A 109 -0.51 2.90 11.24
C ARG A 109 -1.49 3.62 12.16
N LYS A 110 -1.16 4.84 12.60
CA LYS A 110 -2.01 5.62 13.52
C LYS A 110 -3.32 6.03 12.84
N LEU A 111 -3.27 6.55 11.63
CA LEU A 111 -4.49 6.93 10.91
C LEU A 111 -5.40 5.71 10.67
N ASN A 112 -4.84 4.56 10.27
CA ASN A 112 -5.62 3.32 10.17
C ASN A 112 -6.20 2.91 11.54
N GLN A 113 -5.40 2.93 12.61
CA GLN A 113 -5.84 2.55 13.95
C GLN A 113 -7.05 3.37 14.42
N TYR A 114 -6.97 4.70 14.27
CA TYR A 114 -8.01 5.60 14.78
C TYR A 114 -9.20 5.71 13.84
N PHE A 115 -8.99 5.66 12.52
CA PHE A 115 -10.00 6.14 11.57
C PHE A 115 -10.49 5.08 10.55
N GLN A 116 -9.88 3.89 10.46
CA GLN A 116 -10.26 2.87 9.45
C GLN A 116 -11.73 2.46 9.54
N LYS A 117 -12.25 2.29 10.76
CA LYS A 117 -13.62 1.85 11.03
C LYS A 117 -14.56 3.02 11.33
N THR A 118 -14.13 4.25 11.02
CA THR A 118 -14.89 5.48 11.27
C THR A 118 -15.41 6.08 9.97
N ASN A 119 -16.50 6.84 10.08
CA ASN A 119 -17.05 7.61 8.96
C ASN A 119 -16.54 9.07 8.98
N ILE A 120 -15.44 9.34 9.69
CA ILE A 120 -14.78 10.65 9.66
C ILE A 120 -14.23 10.89 8.26
N ILE A 121 -14.48 12.10 7.75
CA ILE A 121 -13.90 12.61 6.51
C ILE A 121 -13.12 13.88 6.86
N PHE A 122 -11.81 13.92 6.59
CA PHE A 122 -11.08 15.17 6.75
C PHE A 122 -11.34 16.09 5.56
N LYS A 123 -11.49 17.38 5.85
CA LYS A 123 -11.49 18.47 4.89
C LYS A 123 -10.37 19.43 5.27
N THR A 124 -9.97 20.31 4.37
CA THR A 124 -9.09 21.42 4.72
C THR A 124 -9.86 22.72 4.84
N GLU A 125 -9.30 23.65 5.60
CA GLU A 125 -9.77 25.02 5.64
C GLU A 125 -9.69 25.64 4.22
N LYS A 126 -10.64 26.53 3.91
CA LYS A 126 -10.89 27.00 2.52
C LYS A 126 -9.70 27.78 1.92
N ASP A 127 -8.89 28.38 2.76
CA ASP A 127 -7.72 29.20 2.43
C ASP A 127 -6.41 28.41 2.38
N ILE A 128 -6.42 27.12 2.74
CA ILE A 128 -5.25 26.26 2.66
C ILE A 128 -5.03 25.81 1.22
N ASP A 129 -3.96 26.30 0.60
CA ASP A 129 -3.49 25.82 -0.70
C ASP A 129 -2.70 24.51 -0.57
N LEU A 130 -3.43 23.39 -0.51
CA LEU A 130 -2.83 22.04 -0.48
C LEU A 130 -1.89 21.79 -1.65
N ILE A 131 -2.25 22.25 -2.85
CA ILE A 131 -1.46 22.06 -4.06
C ILE A 131 -0.14 22.83 -3.94
N GLY A 132 -0.19 24.10 -3.53
CA GLY A 132 0.99 24.93 -3.30
C GLY A 132 1.93 24.35 -2.25
N ILE A 133 1.37 23.85 -1.13
CA ILE A 133 2.16 23.17 -0.10
C ILE A 133 2.88 21.94 -0.69
N PHE A 134 2.15 21.08 -1.40
CA PHE A 134 2.74 19.86 -1.95
C PHE A 134 3.77 20.14 -3.03
N LYS A 135 3.50 21.12 -3.92
CA LYS A 135 4.47 21.59 -4.92
C LYS A 135 5.75 22.10 -4.28
N ASN A 136 5.64 22.87 -3.20
CA ASN A 136 6.81 23.38 -2.50
C ASN A 136 7.64 22.24 -1.85
N ILE A 137 6.97 21.29 -1.19
CA ILE A 137 7.64 20.10 -0.65
C ILE A 137 8.31 19.29 -1.77
N SER A 138 7.61 19.09 -2.89
CA SER A 138 8.07 18.34 -4.05
C SER A 138 9.25 19.00 -4.77
N PHE A 139 9.25 20.34 -4.89
CA PHE A 139 10.34 21.10 -5.49
C PHE A 139 11.64 20.98 -4.69
N GLN A 140 11.53 20.93 -3.36
CA GLN A 140 12.67 20.73 -2.46
C GLN A 140 13.01 19.27 -2.22
N PHE A 141 12.23 18.34 -2.79
CA PHE A 141 12.53 16.93 -2.76
C PHE A 141 13.71 16.64 -3.69
N VAL A 142 14.90 16.66 -3.09
CA VAL A 142 16.14 16.18 -3.69
C VAL A 142 16.46 14.77 -3.21
N ASN A 143 17.13 14.00 -4.07
CA ASN A 143 17.62 12.68 -3.74
C ASN A 143 19.05 12.79 -3.20
N ILE A 144 19.35 12.17 -2.07
CA ILE A 144 20.72 11.98 -1.56
C ILE A 144 20.89 10.48 -1.33
N ASP A 145 21.29 9.77 -2.38
CA ASP A 145 21.47 8.31 -2.40
C ASP A 145 20.28 7.55 -1.76
N ILE A 146 20.54 6.77 -0.70
CA ILE A 146 19.54 5.98 0.04
C ILE A 146 18.98 6.71 1.27
N PHE A 147 19.44 7.94 1.55
CA PHE A 147 19.12 8.65 2.78
C PHE A 147 17.82 9.43 2.66
N GLU A 148 16.97 9.29 3.69
CA GLU A 148 15.76 10.08 3.80
C GLU A 148 16.10 11.53 4.18
N THR A 149 15.80 12.47 3.27
CA THR A 149 15.84 13.91 3.56
C THR A 149 14.56 14.35 4.26
N GLU A 150 14.59 15.52 4.92
CA GLU A 150 13.40 16.10 5.53
C GLU A 150 12.25 16.25 4.52
N PHE A 151 12.54 16.74 3.32
CA PHE A 151 11.54 16.91 2.26
C PHE A 151 11.06 15.58 1.69
N SER A 152 11.91 14.56 1.56
CA SER A 152 11.47 13.20 1.19
C SER A 152 10.48 12.65 2.23
N ARG A 153 10.76 12.85 3.52
CA ARG A 153 9.87 12.44 4.61
C ARG A 153 8.55 13.21 4.58
N LEU A 154 8.61 14.54 4.42
CA LEU A 154 7.42 15.38 4.32
C LEU A 154 6.58 15.02 3.11
N PHE A 155 7.19 14.73 1.96
CA PHE A 155 6.50 14.27 0.75
C PHE A 155 5.71 12.99 1.03
N LYS A 156 6.35 11.98 1.63
CA LYS A 156 5.73 10.71 2.01
C LYS A 156 4.60 10.87 3.03
N ASN A 157 4.79 11.75 4.02
CA ASN A 157 3.78 12.04 5.02
C ASN A 157 2.60 12.80 4.42
N PHE A 158 2.86 13.70 3.47
CA PHE A 158 1.83 14.45 2.78
C PHE A 158 0.89 13.52 2.01
N LEU A 159 1.44 12.55 1.28
CA LEU A 159 0.64 11.51 0.62
C LEU A 159 -0.20 10.69 1.61
N VAL A 160 0.41 10.28 2.75
CA VAL A 160 -0.30 9.51 3.78
C VAL A 160 -1.43 10.30 4.42
N LEU A 161 -1.23 11.59 4.75
CA LEU A 161 -2.30 12.43 5.30
C LEU A 161 -3.37 12.73 4.25
N SER A 162 -2.96 13.05 3.03
CA SER A 162 -3.87 13.32 1.91
C SER A 162 -4.74 12.12 1.59
N ALA A 163 -4.32 10.89 1.92
CA ALA A 163 -5.14 9.68 1.80
C ALA A 163 -6.45 9.73 2.61
N TRP A 164 -6.53 10.63 3.61
CA TRP A 164 -7.67 10.77 4.52
C TRP A 164 -8.44 12.08 4.36
N ILE A 165 -7.94 12.98 3.51
CA ILE A 165 -8.59 14.23 3.17
C ILE A 165 -9.49 13.99 1.95
N GLU A 166 -10.72 14.47 1.98
CA GLU A 166 -11.60 14.52 0.82
C GLU A 166 -11.04 15.53 -0.18
N LEU A 167 -10.57 15.03 -1.32
CA LEU A 167 -9.97 15.83 -2.38
C LEU A 167 -10.95 15.99 -3.54
N ASP A 168 -10.94 17.16 -4.17
CA ASP A 168 -11.51 17.29 -5.50
C ASP A 168 -10.61 16.63 -6.57
N GLN A 169 -11.19 16.44 -7.75
CA GLN A 169 -10.52 15.78 -8.88
C GLN A 169 -9.21 16.47 -9.28
N ASN A 170 -9.23 17.81 -9.35
CA ASN A 170 -8.07 18.59 -9.78
C ASN A 170 -6.90 18.43 -8.80
N THR A 171 -7.19 18.46 -7.51
CA THR A 171 -6.19 18.28 -6.46
C THR A 171 -5.60 16.88 -6.49
N PHE A 172 -6.44 15.85 -6.66
CA PHE A 172 -5.98 14.48 -6.83
C PHE A 172 -5.06 14.32 -8.06
N ASP A 173 -5.47 14.85 -9.22
CA ASP A 173 -4.71 14.74 -10.47
C ASP A 173 -3.36 15.43 -10.37
N VAL A 174 -3.29 16.62 -9.76
CA VAL A 174 -2.02 17.33 -9.54
C VAL A 174 -1.09 16.56 -8.60
N ILE A 175 -1.60 15.96 -7.52
CA ILE A 175 -0.79 15.13 -6.62
C ILE A 175 -0.24 13.91 -7.37
N VAL A 176 -1.06 13.26 -8.20
CA VAL A 176 -0.67 12.11 -9.01
C VAL A 176 0.37 12.50 -10.06
N GLU A 177 0.20 13.62 -10.74
CA GLU A 177 1.16 14.14 -11.72
C GLU A 177 2.52 14.42 -11.06
N ILE A 178 2.53 15.08 -9.90
CA ILE A 178 3.76 15.28 -9.13
C ILE A 178 4.41 13.93 -8.77
N CYS A 179 3.64 12.94 -8.33
CA CYS A 179 4.21 11.61 -8.06
C CYS A 179 4.82 10.99 -9.32
N GLN A 180 4.16 11.14 -10.47
CA GLN A 180 4.64 10.65 -11.75
C GLN A 180 5.95 11.33 -12.18
N GLU A 181 6.07 12.65 -12.05
CA GLU A 181 7.32 13.39 -12.27
C GLU A 181 8.45 12.82 -11.39
N LYS A 182 8.17 12.53 -10.12
CA LYS A 182 9.16 11.96 -9.19
C LYS A 182 9.56 10.53 -9.52
N ILE A 183 8.71 9.77 -10.21
CA ILE A 183 9.07 8.46 -10.78
C ILE A 183 9.99 8.67 -11.99
N ASP A 184 9.65 9.59 -12.89
CA ASP A 184 10.43 9.90 -14.09
C ASP A 184 11.84 10.44 -13.77
N GLU A 185 11.95 11.21 -12.69
CA GLU A 185 13.21 11.70 -12.11
C GLU A 185 14.01 10.62 -11.36
N ASP A 186 13.46 9.41 -11.17
CA ASP A 186 14.06 8.31 -10.39
C ASP A 186 14.37 8.67 -8.92
N ILE A 187 13.50 9.51 -8.31
CA ILE A 187 13.67 9.94 -6.92
C ILE A 187 12.61 9.39 -5.95
N LEU A 188 11.53 8.78 -6.47
CA LEU A 188 10.44 8.23 -5.65
C LEU A 188 10.74 6.85 -5.02
N ARG A 189 11.97 6.33 -5.08
CA ARG A 189 12.28 4.91 -4.74
C ARG A 189 11.71 4.43 -3.39
N ASN A 190 11.73 5.28 -2.35
CA ASN A 190 11.21 4.95 -1.01
C ASN A 190 9.78 5.49 -0.73
N GLY A 191 9.12 6.07 -1.73
CA GLY A 191 7.81 6.71 -1.63
C GLY A 191 6.63 5.88 -2.12
N TYR A 192 6.89 4.73 -2.78
CA TYR A 192 5.84 3.90 -3.39
C TYR A 192 4.78 3.43 -2.40
N ASP A 193 5.14 3.08 -1.17
CA ASP A 193 4.17 2.68 -0.14
C ASP A 193 3.19 3.82 0.21
N SER A 194 3.72 5.04 0.38
CA SER A 194 2.90 6.22 0.66
C SER A 194 2.00 6.57 -0.53
N MET A 195 2.52 6.48 -1.76
CA MET A 195 1.75 6.72 -2.98
C MET A 195 0.64 5.67 -3.17
N GLY A 196 0.97 4.39 -2.99
CA GLY A 196 0.00 3.30 -3.07
C GLY A 196 -1.09 3.43 -2.02
N TYR A 197 -0.70 3.76 -0.78
CA TYR A 197 -1.65 4.02 0.30
C TYR A 197 -2.59 5.19 -0.03
N PHE A 198 -2.04 6.29 -0.55
CA PHE A 198 -2.82 7.45 -1.01
C PHE A 198 -3.84 7.06 -2.08
N ILE A 199 -3.39 6.45 -3.17
CA ILE A 199 -4.26 6.08 -4.30
C ILE A 199 -5.36 5.11 -3.85
N THR A 200 -4.99 4.03 -3.15
CA THR A 200 -5.96 3.01 -2.72
C THR A 200 -7.00 3.56 -1.74
N LYS A 201 -6.60 4.49 -0.86
CA LYS A 201 -7.53 5.11 0.09
C LYS A 201 -8.46 6.11 -0.57
N GLN A 202 -7.93 6.97 -1.43
CA GLN A 202 -8.75 7.91 -2.21
C GLN A 202 -9.79 7.15 -3.04
N TRP A 203 -9.35 6.05 -3.66
CA TRP A 203 -10.20 5.12 -4.39
C TRP A 203 -11.32 4.51 -3.52
N ASN A 204 -10.95 3.82 -2.44
CA ASN A 204 -11.91 3.03 -1.66
C ASN A 204 -12.83 3.88 -0.77
N LYS A 205 -12.30 4.94 -0.15
CA LYS A 205 -13.00 5.69 0.90
C LYS A 205 -13.88 6.79 0.32
N PHE A 206 -13.34 7.59 -0.59
CA PHE A 206 -14.07 8.70 -1.19
C PHE A 206 -14.85 8.30 -2.43
N LYS A 207 -14.71 7.03 -2.86
CA LYS A 207 -15.37 6.46 -4.04
C LYS A 207 -15.32 7.45 -5.21
N MET A 208 -14.15 8.06 -5.42
CA MET A 208 -14.03 9.17 -6.37
C MET A 208 -14.71 8.77 -7.67
N GLU A 209 -15.75 9.52 -8.05
CA GLU A 209 -16.50 9.23 -9.27
C GLU A 209 -15.51 9.16 -10.41
N ILE A 210 -15.59 8.06 -11.16
CA ILE A 210 -14.58 7.70 -12.12
C ILE A 210 -14.80 8.52 -13.38
N LYS A 211 -14.43 9.78 -13.30
CA LYS A 211 -14.32 10.66 -14.44
C LYS A 211 -13.09 10.24 -15.22
N THR A 212 -13.13 10.48 -16.53
CA THR A 212 -12.06 10.14 -17.48
C THR A 212 -10.68 10.61 -17.03
N GLY A 213 -10.62 11.68 -16.22
CA GLY A 213 -9.40 12.21 -15.60
C GLY A 213 -8.65 11.21 -14.69
N ILE A 214 -9.33 10.57 -13.72
CA ILE A 214 -8.68 9.62 -12.77
C ILE A 214 -8.01 8.49 -13.52
N LYS A 215 -8.69 7.93 -14.52
CA LYS A 215 -8.18 6.85 -15.37
C LYS A 215 -6.85 7.25 -16.03
N PHE A 216 -6.81 8.45 -16.61
CA PHE A 216 -5.62 8.96 -17.31
C PHE A 216 -4.44 9.16 -16.35
N SER A 217 -4.68 9.80 -15.20
CA SER A 217 -3.67 10.07 -14.17
C SER A 217 -3.03 8.79 -13.63
N LEU A 218 -3.85 7.77 -13.34
CA LEU A 218 -3.38 6.47 -12.84
C LEU A 218 -2.58 5.69 -13.91
N CYS A 219 -2.98 5.75 -15.19
CA CYS A 219 -2.22 5.15 -16.28
C CYS A 219 -0.82 5.77 -16.41
N ARG A 220 -0.68 7.09 -16.24
CA ARG A 220 0.63 7.78 -16.30
C ARG A 220 1.60 7.24 -15.24
N ILE A 221 1.15 7.04 -13.99
CA ILE A 221 1.97 6.43 -12.94
C ILE A 221 2.44 5.03 -13.35
N LEU A 222 1.50 4.17 -13.77
CA LEU A 222 1.80 2.78 -14.13
C LEU A 222 2.87 2.73 -15.22
N PHE A 223 2.69 3.47 -16.31
CA PHE A 223 3.61 3.41 -17.44
C PHE A 223 4.94 4.12 -17.19
N SER A 224 4.98 5.12 -16.30
CA SER A 224 6.26 5.69 -15.82
C SER A 224 7.04 4.66 -14.99
N PHE A 225 6.35 3.90 -14.13
CA PHE A 225 6.98 2.79 -13.41
C PHE A 225 7.46 1.70 -14.37
N VAL A 226 6.65 1.27 -15.34
CA VAL A 226 7.04 0.27 -16.34
C VAL A 226 8.27 0.73 -17.12
N LYS A 227 8.29 1.98 -17.58
CA LYS A 227 9.45 2.57 -18.24
C LYS A 227 10.70 2.45 -17.37
N LYS A 228 10.63 2.91 -16.11
CA LYS A 228 11.76 2.85 -15.18
C LYS A 228 12.21 1.43 -14.84
N LEU A 229 11.27 0.51 -14.65
CA LEU A 229 11.56 -0.91 -14.47
C LEU A 229 12.34 -1.47 -15.66
N THR A 230 11.96 -1.10 -16.89
CA THR A 230 12.69 -1.52 -18.09
C THR A 230 14.05 -0.83 -18.25
N GLU A 231 14.23 0.39 -17.74
CA GLU A 231 15.51 1.11 -17.74
C GLU A 231 16.50 0.49 -16.74
N ASN A 232 16.03 0.09 -15.55
CA ASN A 232 16.85 -0.46 -14.47
C ASN A 232 16.10 -1.53 -13.65
N PHE A 233 16.13 -2.79 -14.09
CA PHE A 233 15.48 -3.89 -13.38
C PHE A 233 16.00 -4.07 -11.96
N GLY A 234 17.31 -4.01 -11.74
CA GLY A 234 17.89 -4.29 -10.41
C GLY A 234 17.34 -3.40 -9.31
N GLY A 235 17.23 -2.08 -9.56
CA GLY A 235 16.66 -1.14 -8.59
C GLY A 235 15.14 -1.27 -8.42
N TYR A 236 14.41 -1.44 -9.53
CA TYR A 236 12.94 -1.41 -9.52
C TYR A 236 12.28 -2.76 -9.19
N LEU A 237 13.02 -3.86 -9.32
CA LEU A 237 12.57 -5.17 -8.82
C LEU A 237 12.40 -5.16 -7.30
N MET A 238 13.31 -4.53 -6.56
CA MET A 238 13.20 -4.38 -5.11
C MET A 238 11.94 -3.62 -4.71
N ILE A 239 11.54 -2.62 -5.51
CA ILE A 239 10.31 -1.85 -5.29
C ILE A 239 9.08 -2.72 -5.55
N LEU A 240 9.08 -3.48 -6.65
CA LEU A 240 7.99 -4.42 -6.98
C LEU A 240 7.84 -5.53 -5.92
N GLN A 241 8.94 -5.97 -5.31
CA GLN A 241 8.97 -6.92 -4.19
C GLN A 241 8.48 -6.31 -2.89
N GLY A 242 8.92 -5.08 -2.59
CA GLY A 242 8.72 -4.44 -1.30
C GLY A 242 7.40 -3.71 -1.14
N SER A 243 6.71 -3.37 -2.23
CA SER A 243 5.52 -2.51 -2.21
C SER A 243 4.35 -3.08 -3.02
N PRO A 244 3.13 -3.18 -2.45
CA PRO A 244 1.93 -3.60 -3.17
C PRO A 244 1.36 -2.50 -4.08
N CYS A 245 2.05 -1.36 -4.21
CA CYS A 245 1.53 -0.17 -4.87
C CYS A 245 1.11 -0.43 -6.33
N MET A 246 1.92 -1.17 -7.10
CA MET A 246 1.62 -1.42 -8.51
C MET A 246 0.49 -2.43 -8.69
N GLN A 247 0.42 -3.46 -7.85
CA GLN A 247 -0.67 -4.44 -7.87
C GLN A 247 -2.00 -3.77 -7.51
N ASN A 248 -2.01 -2.91 -6.49
CA ASN A 248 -3.20 -2.12 -6.12
C ASN A 248 -3.62 -1.18 -7.24
N LEU A 249 -2.65 -0.51 -7.89
CA LEU A 249 -2.91 0.37 -9.02
C LEU A 249 -3.52 -0.39 -10.20
N LEU A 250 -2.96 -1.55 -10.54
CA LEU A 250 -3.48 -2.42 -11.60
C LEU A 250 -4.87 -2.94 -11.27
N TYR A 251 -5.11 -3.38 -10.03
CA TYR A 251 -6.42 -3.80 -9.56
C TYR A 251 -7.50 -2.72 -9.77
N ILE A 252 -7.16 -1.45 -9.48
CA ILE A 252 -8.04 -0.31 -9.74
C ILE A 252 -8.24 -0.13 -11.25
N LEU A 253 -7.16 -0.13 -12.03
CA LEU A 253 -7.21 0.08 -13.48
C LEU A 253 -8.01 -1.01 -14.23
N GLN A 254 -7.97 -2.26 -13.74
CA GLN A 254 -8.72 -3.40 -14.29
C GLN A 254 -10.24 -3.21 -14.19
N GLN A 255 -10.74 -2.37 -13.29
CA GLN A 255 -12.17 -2.03 -13.20
C GLN A 255 -12.65 -1.18 -14.38
N TYR A 256 -11.74 -0.74 -15.26
CA TYR A 256 -12.05 0.13 -16.38
C TYR A 256 -11.78 -0.49 -17.74
N ASN A 257 -12.48 0.07 -18.72
CA ASN A 257 -12.16 -0.14 -20.12
C ASN A 257 -10.99 0.76 -20.53
N ILE A 258 -9.76 0.32 -20.26
CA ILE A 258 -8.54 1.02 -20.68
C ILE A 258 -8.29 0.80 -22.18
N GLU A 259 -8.00 1.87 -22.90
CA GLU A 259 -7.48 1.82 -24.26
C GLU A 259 -6.05 2.34 -24.20
N LEU A 260 -5.10 1.56 -24.75
CA LEU A 260 -3.68 1.83 -24.59
C LEU A 260 -3.20 2.58 -25.82
N ASP A 261 -2.56 3.73 -25.62
CA ASP A 261 -1.94 4.44 -26.72
C ASP A 261 -0.71 3.66 -27.27
N PRO A 262 -0.22 3.99 -28.48
CA PRO A 262 0.91 3.28 -29.07
C PRO A 262 2.20 3.29 -28.23
N ILE A 263 2.43 4.34 -27.43
CA ILE A 263 3.62 4.45 -26.56
C ILE A 263 3.49 3.45 -25.41
N GLN A 264 2.32 3.38 -24.78
CA GLN A 264 2.01 2.42 -23.72
C GLN A 264 2.14 0.99 -24.23
N GLN A 265 1.58 0.70 -25.42
CA GLN A 265 1.72 -0.59 -26.08
C GLN A 265 3.19 -0.97 -26.33
N ALA A 266 4.01 -0.03 -26.80
CA ALA A 266 5.44 -0.24 -27.02
C ALA A 266 6.21 -0.50 -25.71
N LEU A 267 5.84 0.16 -24.61
CA LEU A 267 6.42 -0.09 -23.29
C LEU A 267 6.11 -1.51 -22.78
N ILE A 268 4.88 -2.01 -22.99
CA ILE A 268 4.53 -3.40 -22.63
C ILE A 268 5.37 -4.40 -23.44
N ASN A 269 5.50 -4.18 -24.74
CA ASN A 269 6.35 -5.03 -25.58
C ASN A 269 7.82 -5.00 -25.13
N THR A 270 8.32 -3.83 -24.75
CA THR A 270 9.68 -3.67 -24.23
C THR A 270 9.85 -4.41 -22.90
N LEU A 271 8.86 -4.31 -22.00
CA LEU A 271 8.83 -5.04 -20.73
C LEU A 271 8.89 -6.55 -20.96
N ILE A 272 8.06 -7.09 -21.85
CA ILE A 272 8.07 -8.51 -22.21
C ILE A 272 9.44 -8.92 -22.74
N LYS A 273 9.96 -8.19 -23.73
CA LYS A 273 11.25 -8.50 -24.36
C LYS A 273 12.37 -8.54 -23.34
N LYS A 274 12.52 -7.49 -22.53
CA LYS A 274 13.59 -7.44 -21.54
C LYS A 274 13.39 -8.48 -20.44
N THR A 275 12.15 -8.78 -20.04
CA THR A 275 11.89 -9.85 -19.06
C THR A 275 12.40 -11.19 -19.58
N MET A 276 12.20 -11.52 -20.86
CA MET A 276 12.71 -12.75 -21.47
C MET A 276 14.24 -12.90 -21.43
N GLU A 277 14.98 -11.79 -21.31
CA GLU A 277 16.45 -11.77 -21.23
C GLU A 277 16.97 -12.01 -19.79
N LEU A 278 16.08 -12.00 -18.79
CA LEU A 278 16.44 -12.17 -17.37
C LEU A 278 16.55 -13.64 -16.94
N PRO A 279 17.17 -13.94 -15.78
CA PRO A 279 17.13 -15.28 -15.19
C PRO A 279 15.70 -15.78 -14.99
N ASN A 280 15.54 -17.10 -15.09
CA ASN A 280 14.23 -17.76 -15.09
C ASN A 280 13.38 -17.44 -13.84
N ASP A 281 14.01 -17.38 -12.66
CA ASP A 281 13.31 -17.02 -11.40
C ASP A 281 12.78 -15.58 -11.44
N THR A 282 13.55 -14.67 -12.04
CA THR A 282 13.14 -13.28 -12.23
C THR A 282 12.01 -13.17 -13.25
N GLN A 283 12.02 -14.00 -14.30
CA GLN A 283 10.92 -14.08 -15.28
C GLN A 283 9.61 -14.46 -14.59
N ILE A 284 9.62 -15.53 -13.77
CA ILE A 284 8.44 -15.97 -13.01
C ILE A 284 8.00 -14.88 -12.03
N PHE A 285 8.96 -14.27 -11.33
CA PHE A 285 8.67 -13.20 -10.37
C PHE A 285 7.94 -12.02 -11.04
N ILE A 286 8.49 -11.44 -12.10
CA ILE A 286 7.85 -10.32 -12.80
C ILE A 286 6.50 -10.74 -13.38
N SER A 287 6.40 -11.99 -13.87
CA SER A 287 5.14 -12.52 -14.41
C SER A 287 4.05 -12.51 -13.35
N ASN A 288 4.36 -13.03 -12.14
CA ASN A 288 3.44 -13.09 -11.02
C ASN A 288 3.02 -11.72 -10.49
N PHE A 289 3.99 -10.83 -10.26
CA PHE A 289 3.77 -9.60 -9.50
C PHE A 289 3.41 -8.39 -10.37
N LEU A 290 3.47 -8.52 -11.70
CA LEU A 290 3.19 -7.43 -12.63
C LEU A 290 2.43 -7.87 -13.87
N ILE A 291 2.98 -8.81 -14.66
CA ILE A 291 2.45 -9.06 -16.02
C ILE A 291 1.09 -9.76 -16.00
N CYS A 292 0.84 -10.67 -15.06
CA CYS A 292 -0.49 -11.26 -14.88
C CYS A 292 -1.55 -10.19 -14.60
N ASP A 293 -1.26 -9.20 -13.76
CA ASP A 293 -2.19 -8.11 -13.45
C ASP A 293 -2.27 -7.04 -14.56
N LEU A 294 -1.24 -6.96 -15.41
CA LEU A 294 -1.26 -6.11 -16.60
C LEU A 294 -2.14 -6.70 -17.72
N PHE A 295 -2.23 -8.03 -17.82
CA PHE A 295 -2.91 -8.70 -18.93
C PHE A 295 -4.39 -8.28 -19.14
N PRO A 296 -5.26 -8.19 -18.11
CA PRO A 296 -6.65 -7.79 -18.32
C PRO A 296 -6.80 -6.35 -18.85
N ILE A 297 -5.82 -5.48 -18.58
CA ILE A 297 -5.79 -4.09 -19.06
C ILE A 297 -5.49 -4.04 -20.57
N THR A 298 -4.82 -5.06 -21.12
CA THR A 298 -4.49 -5.11 -22.56
C THR A 298 -5.62 -5.63 -23.43
N LYS A 299 -6.75 -6.07 -22.86
CA LYS A 299 -7.84 -6.78 -23.57
C LYS A 299 -8.40 -6.09 -24.80
N ASN A 300 -8.36 -4.75 -24.85
CA ASN A 300 -8.86 -3.97 -25.99
C ASN A 300 -7.81 -3.74 -27.09
N ASN A 301 -6.62 -4.29 -26.96
CA ASN A 301 -5.50 -4.10 -27.87
C ASN A 301 -5.03 -5.49 -28.34
N ASP A 302 -5.73 -6.09 -29.30
CA ASP A 302 -5.59 -7.51 -29.69
C ASP A 302 -4.14 -7.94 -29.92
N GLY A 303 -3.34 -7.12 -30.61
CA GLY A 303 -1.94 -7.43 -30.88
C GLY A 303 -1.10 -7.55 -29.60
N ILE A 304 -1.24 -6.61 -28.67
CA ILE A 304 -0.53 -6.63 -27.38
C ILE A 304 -1.09 -7.72 -26.48
N ASN A 305 -2.41 -7.90 -26.45
CA ASN A 305 -3.05 -8.93 -25.64
C ASN A 305 -2.55 -10.33 -26.02
N GLN A 306 -2.51 -10.64 -27.32
CA GLN A 306 -1.96 -11.90 -27.81
C GLN A 306 -0.48 -12.06 -27.48
N ASN A 307 0.31 -10.98 -27.56
CA ASN A 307 1.73 -11.03 -27.22
C ASN A 307 1.95 -11.34 -25.73
N VAL A 308 1.25 -10.64 -24.83
CA VAL A 308 1.31 -10.91 -23.38
C VAL A 308 0.86 -12.34 -23.08
N LYS A 309 -0.22 -12.82 -23.72
CA LYS A 309 -0.71 -14.19 -23.55
C LYS A 309 0.33 -15.23 -23.96
N LYS A 310 0.95 -15.07 -25.13
CA LYS A 310 2.02 -15.94 -25.62
C LYS A 310 3.24 -15.95 -24.69
N PHE A 311 3.62 -14.77 -24.19
CA PHE A 311 4.70 -14.65 -23.21
C PHE A 311 4.38 -15.44 -21.93
N LEU A 312 3.20 -15.22 -21.33
CA LEU A 312 2.83 -15.91 -20.08
C LEU A 312 2.78 -17.44 -20.26
N LEU A 313 2.24 -17.92 -21.38
CA LEU A 313 2.22 -19.35 -21.69
C LEU A 313 3.64 -19.92 -21.84
N ASN A 314 4.56 -19.20 -22.50
CA ASN A 314 5.96 -19.63 -22.63
C ASN A 314 6.65 -19.74 -21.26
N ILE A 315 6.50 -18.72 -20.39
CA ILE A 315 7.05 -18.77 -19.04
C ILE A 315 6.47 -19.95 -18.25
N TRP A 316 5.17 -20.19 -18.36
CA TRP A 316 4.50 -21.31 -17.69
C TRP A 316 4.99 -22.67 -18.21
N GLU A 317 5.04 -22.89 -19.53
CA GLU A 317 5.49 -24.16 -20.12
C GLU A 317 6.95 -24.48 -19.79
N LYS A 318 7.84 -23.49 -19.88
CA LYS A 318 9.27 -23.63 -19.58
C LYS A 318 9.52 -24.04 -18.12
N ASN A 319 8.61 -23.70 -17.22
CA ASN A 319 8.73 -23.89 -15.78
C ASN A 319 7.98 -25.13 -15.25
N GLN A 320 7.64 -26.07 -16.13
CA GLN A 320 7.00 -27.32 -15.71
C GLN A 320 7.94 -28.26 -14.93
N ASN A 321 9.25 -28.19 -15.18
CA ASN A 321 10.24 -29.11 -14.60
C ASN A 321 10.91 -28.54 -13.35
N ARG A 322 10.14 -28.44 -12.26
CA ARG A 322 10.52 -27.84 -10.97
C ARG A 322 11.22 -28.86 -10.07
N LYS A 323 12.30 -28.46 -9.42
CA LYS A 323 13.16 -29.30 -8.57
C LYS A 323 13.09 -28.91 -7.10
N THR A 324 12.85 -27.63 -6.81
CA THR A 324 12.84 -27.12 -5.44
C THR A 324 11.43 -26.74 -4.98
N ILE A 325 11.23 -26.68 -3.67
CA ILE A 325 9.94 -26.29 -3.08
C ILE A 325 9.61 -24.82 -3.37
N GLN A 326 10.61 -23.95 -3.46
CA GLN A 326 10.42 -22.54 -3.83
C GLN A 326 9.98 -22.38 -5.29
N GLU A 327 10.53 -23.19 -6.21
CA GLU A 327 10.09 -23.25 -7.59
C GLU A 327 8.63 -23.73 -7.70
N ASP A 328 8.23 -24.71 -6.88
CA ASP A 328 6.83 -25.16 -6.81
C ASP A 328 5.88 -24.08 -6.28
N GLU A 329 6.28 -23.35 -5.23
CA GLU A 329 5.51 -22.20 -4.70
C GLU A 329 5.30 -21.12 -5.76
N ALA A 330 6.40 -20.68 -6.41
CA ALA A 330 6.36 -19.64 -7.43
C ALA A 330 5.55 -20.05 -8.66
N TYR A 331 5.66 -21.31 -9.07
CA TYR A 331 4.92 -21.86 -10.20
C TYR A 331 3.43 -22.06 -9.91
N LEU A 332 3.08 -22.52 -8.70
CA LEU A 332 1.69 -22.60 -8.27
C LEU A 332 1.05 -21.22 -8.27
N LEU A 333 1.75 -20.21 -7.74
CA LEU A 333 1.28 -18.83 -7.76
C LEU A 333 1.03 -18.34 -9.19
N LEU A 334 1.96 -18.61 -10.12
CA LEU A 334 1.82 -18.27 -11.54
C LEU A 334 0.61 -18.98 -12.16
N THR A 335 0.43 -20.26 -11.85
CA THR A 335 -0.70 -21.04 -12.35
C THR A 335 -2.03 -20.52 -11.80
N CYS A 336 -2.13 -20.19 -10.49
CA CYS A 336 -3.33 -19.58 -9.91
C CYS A 336 -3.62 -18.22 -10.57
N ASN A 337 -2.60 -17.36 -10.74
CA ASN A 337 -2.75 -16.04 -11.33
C ASN A 337 -3.19 -16.11 -12.80
N MET A 338 -2.58 -17.00 -13.61
CA MET A 338 -2.94 -17.20 -15.01
C MET A 338 -4.34 -17.81 -15.19
N TYR A 339 -4.79 -18.66 -14.26
CA TYR A 339 -6.17 -19.15 -14.25
C TYR A 339 -7.16 -18.03 -13.90
N ARG A 340 -6.86 -17.21 -12.88
CA ARG A 340 -7.68 -16.05 -12.47
C ARG A 340 -7.95 -15.08 -13.63
N ILE A 341 -6.97 -14.89 -14.50
CA ILE A 341 -7.07 -13.99 -15.66
C ILE A 341 -7.50 -14.71 -16.96
N CYS A 342 -7.99 -15.95 -16.86
CA CYS A 342 -8.49 -16.75 -17.98
C CYS A 342 -7.47 -17.03 -19.10
N VAL A 343 -6.17 -17.01 -18.78
CA VAL A 343 -5.12 -17.46 -19.71
C VAL A 343 -5.02 -18.98 -19.72
N LEU A 344 -5.12 -19.59 -18.53
CA LEU A 344 -5.23 -21.05 -18.37
C LEU A 344 -6.69 -21.45 -18.17
N ASN A 345 -7.03 -22.65 -18.63
CA ASN A 345 -8.32 -23.26 -18.36
C ASN A 345 -8.31 -24.03 -17.02
N ARG A 346 -9.51 -24.45 -16.59
CA ARG A 346 -9.69 -25.16 -15.32
C ARG A 346 -8.93 -26.49 -15.26
N GLU A 347 -8.87 -27.24 -16.37
CA GLU A 347 -8.19 -28.54 -16.42
C GLU A 347 -6.67 -28.38 -16.22
N GLN A 348 -6.07 -27.39 -16.89
CA GLN A 348 -4.65 -27.04 -16.73
C GLN A 348 -4.34 -26.65 -15.28
N TYR A 349 -5.17 -25.81 -14.67
CA TYR A 349 -5.03 -25.43 -13.27
C TYR A 349 -5.16 -26.63 -12.32
N GLN A 350 -6.23 -27.43 -12.47
CA GLN A 350 -6.51 -28.57 -11.61
C GLN A 350 -5.43 -29.64 -11.67
N LYS A 351 -4.86 -29.89 -12.86
CA LYS A 351 -3.75 -30.84 -13.04
C LYS A 351 -2.56 -30.46 -12.16
N ILE A 352 -2.10 -29.21 -12.24
CA ILE A 352 -0.95 -28.71 -11.47
C ILE A 352 -1.28 -28.66 -9.97
N SER A 353 -2.47 -28.16 -9.62
CA SER A 353 -2.91 -28.08 -8.22
C SER A 353 -2.94 -29.47 -7.56
N LEU A 354 -3.46 -30.49 -8.25
CA LEU A 354 -3.51 -31.87 -7.76
C LEU A 354 -2.12 -32.49 -7.67
N GLU A 355 -1.26 -32.27 -8.66
CA GLU A 355 0.14 -32.73 -8.65
C GLU A 355 0.87 -32.24 -7.39
N LEU A 356 0.82 -30.93 -7.12
CA LEU A 356 1.48 -30.33 -5.96
C LEU A 356 0.81 -30.74 -4.64
N LYS A 357 -0.53 -30.83 -4.61
CA LYS A 357 -1.26 -31.34 -3.43
C LYS A 357 -0.82 -32.74 -3.08
N ASN A 358 -0.71 -33.65 -4.05
CA ASN A 358 -0.23 -35.02 -3.82
C ASN A 358 1.23 -35.04 -3.36
N LYS A 359 2.09 -34.20 -3.95
CA LYS A 359 3.50 -34.06 -3.57
C LYS A 359 3.67 -33.66 -2.10
N TYR A 360 2.85 -32.75 -1.59
CA TYR A 360 3.02 -32.16 -0.24
C TYR A 360 2.05 -32.65 0.83
N MET A 361 0.96 -33.36 0.49
CA MET A 361 0.02 -33.94 1.47
C MET A 361 0.48 -35.29 2.04
N ASN A 362 1.38 -36.01 1.35
CA ASN A 362 1.90 -37.29 1.85
C ASN A 362 2.82 -37.05 3.07
N ARG A 363 2.43 -37.59 4.23
CA ARG A 363 3.00 -37.35 5.57
C ARG A 363 4.27 -38.17 5.89
N GLU A 364 5.11 -38.47 4.91
CA GLU A 364 6.39 -39.13 5.20
C GLU A 364 7.55 -38.19 4.94
N THR A 365 7.86 -37.35 5.93
CA THR A 365 9.19 -36.72 6.03
C THR A 365 10.08 -37.68 6.83
N PRO A 366 10.93 -38.52 6.20
CA PRO A 366 11.92 -39.26 6.95
C PRO A 366 12.91 -38.27 7.57
N LYS A 367 12.88 -38.16 8.89
CA LYS A 367 13.89 -37.42 9.68
C LYS A 367 15.22 -38.15 9.60
N LYS A 368 15.95 -37.97 8.49
CA LYS A 368 17.34 -38.43 8.38
C LYS A 368 18.26 -37.22 8.49
N PHE A 369 18.79 -37.02 9.69
CA PHE A 369 19.91 -36.12 9.91
C PHE A 369 21.19 -36.76 9.38
N ASN A 370 22.00 -36.01 8.63
CA ASN A 370 23.33 -36.45 8.19
C ASN A 370 24.35 -36.15 9.30
N ASN A 371 25.25 -37.07 9.63
CA ASN A 371 26.28 -36.84 10.65
C ASN A 371 27.41 -35.88 10.19
N GLU A 372 27.44 -35.51 8.91
CA GLU A 372 28.49 -34.66 8.33
C GLU A 372 28.23 -33.15 8.44
N GLN A 373 26.99 -32.72 8.71
CA GLN A 373 26.63 -31.29 8.84
C GLN A 373 26.31 -30.93 10.31
N PRO A 374 26.57 -29.69 10.75
CA PRO A 374 26.15 -29.22 12.06
C PRO A 374 24.63 -29.37 12.24
N ILE A 375 24.19 -29.95 13.36
CA ILE A 375 22.78 -30.22 13.66
C ILE A 375 21.93 -28.94 13.59
N GLN A 376 22.47 -27.79 13.98
CA GLN A 376 21.78 -26.49 13.92
C GLN A 376 21.46 -26.05 12.48
N GLU A 377 22.36 -26.28 11.52
CA GLU A 377 22.10 -25.96 10.12
C GLU A 377 21.05 -26.90 9.51
N GLN A 378 21.03 -28.16 9.94
CA GLN A 378 20.02 -29.13 9.50
C GLN A 378 18.63 -28.79 10.07
N LEU A 379 18.56 -28.37 11.33
CA LEU A 379 17.33 -27.90 11.97
C LEU A 379 16.81 -26.62 11.33
N LEU A 380 17.69 -25.67 10.99
CA LEU A 380 17.30 -24.44 10.29
C LEU A 380 16.76 -24.74 8.87
N LYS A 381 17.46 -25.60 8.11
CA LYS A 381 16.99 -26.06 6.80
C LYS A 381 15.65 -26.78 6.90
N GLN A 382 15.47 -27.61 7.92
CA GLN A 382 14.22 -28.32 8.16
C GLN A 382 13.08 -27.35 8.53
N ALA A 383 13.32 -26.39 9.43
CA ALA A 383 12.33 -25.37 9.80
C ALA A 383 11.92 -24.50 8.61
N MET A 384 12.87 -24.12 7.75
CA MET A 384 12.58 -23.41 6.49
C MET A 384 11.75 -24.28 5.54
N GLN A 385 12.03 -25.58 5.42
CA GLN A 385 11.25 -26.49 4.57
C GLN A 385 9.83 -26.72 5.10
N GLU A 386 9.67 -26.85 6.42
CA GLU A 386 8.37 -26.98 7.07
C GLU A 386 7.53 -25.71 6.88
N ASP A 387 8.10 -24.52 7.10
CA ASP A 387 7.47 -23.22 6.86
C ASP A 387 7.06 -23.03 5.37
N VAL A 388 7.92 -23.41 4.41
CA VAL A 388 7.57 -23.33 2.99
C VAL A 388 6.47 -24.34 2.62
N ARG A 389 6.48 -25.55 3.20
CA ARG A 389 5.44 -26.55 2.97
C ARG A 389 4.08 -26.04 3.47
N ASP A 390 4.05 -25.46 4.66
CA ASP A 390 2.83 -24.87 5.22
C ASP A 390 2.34 -23.72 4.33
N ARG A 391 3.23 -22.87 3.82
CA ARG A 391 2.86 -21.84 2.82
C ARG A 391 2.26 -22.40 1.54
N ILE A 392 2.80 -23.48 0.97
CA ILE A 392 2.23 -24.10 -0.24
C ILE A 392 0.85 -24.68 0.04
N LEU A 393 0.66 -25.34 1.19
CA LEU A 393 -0.63 -25.89 1.58
C LEU A 393 -1.67 -24.78 1.83
N ASP A 394 -1.26 -23.69 2.48
CA ASP A 394 -2.09 -22.50 2.66
C ASP A 394 -2.41 -21.83 1.34
N LEU A 395 -1.45 -21.73 0.41
CA LEU A 395 -1.67 -21.18 -0.93
C LEU A 395 -2.65 -22.05 -1.73
N LEU A 396 -2.51 -23.37 -1.70
CA LEU A 396 -3.45 -24.31 -2.32
C LEU A 396 -4.86 -24.13 -1.74
N LYS A 397 -4.98 -24.04 -0.42
CA LYS A 397 -6.26 -23.82 0.26
C LYS A 397 -6.87 -22.46 -0.09
N ASN A 398 -6.05 -21.42 -0.15
CA ASN A 398 -6.49 -20.07 -0.52
C ASN A 398 -6.94 -20.02 -1.98
N CYS A 399 -6.19 -20.62 -2.92
CA CYS A 399 -6.60 -20.74 -4.31
C CYS A 399 -7.92 -21.55 -4.40
N GLU A 400 -8.03 -22.72 -3.74
CA GLU A 400 -9.28 -23.52 -3.71
C GLU A 400 -10.49 -22.73 -3.19
N ASN A 401 -10.31 -21.91 -2.15
CA ASN A 401 -11.39 -21.09 -1.58
C ASN A 401 -11.76 -19.89 -2.45
N SER A 402 -10.79 -19.29 -3.15
CA SER A 402 -11.03 -18.15 -4.04
C SER A 402 -11.92 -18.51 -5.23
N PHE A 403 -11.78 -19.73 -5.78
CA PHE A 403 -12.54 -20.20 -6.94
C PHE A 403 -13.83 -20.96 -6.60
N LYS A 404 -14.16 -21.13 -5.30
CA LYS A 404 -15.47 -21.66 -4.86
C LYS A 404 -16.53 -20.57 -4.66
N LYS A 405 -16.12 -19.30 -4.69
CA LYS A 405 -17.01 -18.13 -4.56
C LYS A 405 -17.48 -17.57 -5.92
N GLU A 406 -16.87 -18.03 -7.00
CA GLU A 406 -17.37 -17.91 -8.39
C GLU A 406 -18.21 -19.12 -8.73
#